data_AF-A0A2P5BQ06-F1
#
_entry.id   AF-A0A2P5BQ06-F1
#
_cell.length_a   1.000
_cell.length_b   1.000
_cell.length_c   1.000
_cell.angle_alpha   90.00
_cell.angle_beta   90.00
_cell.angle_gamma   90.00
#
_symmetry.space_group_name_H-M   'P 1'
#
loop_
_entity.id
_entity.type
_entity.pdbx_description
1 polymer ?
#
loop_
_entity_poly.entity_id
_entity_poly.type
_entity_poly.pdbx_seq_one_letter_code
_entity_poly.pdbx_strand_id
1 'polypeptide(L)'
;MDILYYDAFKKIGLNESDLKPTIAPLYGFTGDSLMPIGMIELMVNVGTYPRVSAKMTQFLVVDCPSTFNAVLGRPTLRELRA
;
A
#
# COMPACT_ATOMS: atom_id res chain seq x y z
N MET A 1 -7.70 2.35 -3.29
CA MET A 1 -6.57 1.60 -3.84
C MET A 1 -5.34 2.28 -3.31
N ASP A 2 -4.65 1.52 -2.49
CA ASP A 2 -3.47 1.95 -1.77
C ASP A 2 -2.35 1.05 -2.24
N ILE A 3 -1.17 1.63 -2.44
CA ILE A 3 -0.03 0.96 -3.06
C ILE A 3 1.09 0.95 -2.03
N LEU A 4 1.74 -0.20 -1.88
CA LEU A 4 2.97 -0.35 -1.12
C LEU A 4 4.06 -0.79 -2.09
N TYR A 5 5.17 -0.07 -2.13
CA TYR A 5 6.28 -0.46 -3.00
C TYR A 5 7.05 -1.61 -2.37
N TYR A 6 7.49 -2.55 -3.21
CA TYR A 6 8.14 -3.79 -2.76
C TYR A 6 9.40 -3.54 -1.93
N ASP A 7 10.15 -2.48 -2.22
CA ASP A 7 11.31 -2.10 -1.40
C ASP A 7 10.92 -1.65 0.02
N ALA A 8 9.81 -0.92 0.17
CA ALA A 8 9.31 -0.56 1.49
C ALA A 8 8.76 -1.77 2.23
N PHE A 9 8.03 -2.65 1.53
CA PHE A 9 7.54 -3.94 2.04
C PHE A 9 8.65 -4.79 2.65
N LYS A 10 9.78 -4.94 1.94
CA LYS A 10 10.97 -5.65 2.46
C LYS A 10 11.60 -4.92 3.66
N LYS A 11 11.70 -3.59 3.61
CA LYS A 11 12.31 -2.78 4.69
C LYS A 11 11.55 -2.86 6.01
N ILE A 12 10.23 -3.06 5.98
CA ILE A 12 9.41 -3.26 7.19
C ILE A 12 9.35 -4.73 7.66
N GLY A 13 10.12 -5.62 7.03
CA GLY A 13 10.32 -7.00 7.48
C GLY A 13 9.19 -7.97 7.10
N LEU A 14 8.38 -7.64 6.10
CA LEU A 14 7.32 -8.53 5.60
C LEU A 14 7.87 -9.50 4.56
N ASN A 15 7.25 -10.68 4.49
CA ASN A 15 7.65 -11.76 3.58
C ASN A 15 6.60 -11.98 2.52
N GLU A 16 7.00 -12.41 1.32
CA GLU A 16 6.06 -12.69 0.22
C GLU A 16 5.01 -13.75 0.60
N SER A 17 5.31 -14.62 1.57
CA SER A 17 4.36 -15.57 2.14
C SER A 17 3.18 -14.92 2.87
N ASP A 18 3.31 -13.66 3.27
CA ASP A 18 2.24 -12.86 3.89
C ASP A 18 1.29 -12.26 2.84
N LEU A 19 1.66 -12.33 1.55
CA LEU A 19 0.86 -11.78 0.45
C LEU A 19 -0.25 -12.74 0.05
N LYS A 20 -1.42 -12.16 -0.19
CA LYS A 20 -2.52 -12.84 -0.88
C LYS A 20 -2.35 -12.68 -2.39
N PRO A 21 -2.54 -13.75 -3.19
CA PRO A 21 -2.47 -13.64 -4.64
C PRO A 21 -3.57 -12.71 -5.15
N THR A 22 -3.23 -11.90 -6.15
CA THR A 22 -4.18 -11.00 -6.81
C THR A 22 -3.88 -10.93 -8.30
N ILE A 23 -4.93 -10.76 -9.11
CA ILE A 23 -4.83 -10.73 -10.58
C ILE A 23 -5.34 -9.42 -11.17
N ALA A 24 -5.50 -8.39 -10.35
CA ALA A 24 -6.01 -7.10 -10.79
C ALA A 24 -4.85 -6.20 -11.27
N PRO A 25 -4.65 -6.03 -12.59
CA PRO A 25 -3.66 -5.09 -13.10
C PRO A 25 -4.02 -3.65 -12.73
N LEU A 26 -3.01 -2.87 -12.38
CA LEU A 26 -3.12 -1.44 -12.16
C LEU A 26 -2.90 -0.70 -13.47
N TYR A 27 -3.85 0.13 -13.87
CA TYR A 27 -3.78 0.99 -15.05
C TYR A 27 -3.59 2.45 -14.65
N GLY A 28 -2.89 3.22 -15.50
CA GLY A 28 -2.74 4.67 -15.31
C GLY A 28 -1.72 5.08 -14.24
N PHE A 29 -0.99 4.12 -13.66
CA PHE A 29 0.09 4.40 -12.71
C PHE A 29 1.44 4.60 -13.42
N THR A 30 1.76 3.75 -14.39
CA THR A 30 3.00 3.79 -15.18
C THR A 30 2.78 4.11 -16.66
N GLY A 31 1.54 4.41 -17.06
CA GLY A 31 1.15 4.51 -18.49
C GLY A 31 0.82 3.15 -19.12
N ASP A 32 1.44 2.08 -18.63
CA ASP A 32 1.15 0.68 -18.97
C ASP A 32 0.38 -0.04 -17.85
N SER A 33 0.02 -1.31 -18.08
CA SER A 33 -0.51 -2.18 -17.03
C SER A 33 0.62 -2.67 -16.12
N LEU A 34 0.48 -2.43 -14.82
CA LEU A 34 1.39 -2.93 -13.79
C LEU A 34 0.71 -4.09 -13.05
N MET A 35 1.30 -5.28 -13.13
CA MET A 35 0.81 -6.42 -12.35
C MET A 35 1.38 -6.35 -10.93
N PRO A 36 0.55 -6.27 -9.89
CA PRO A 36 1.01 -6.35 -8.51
C PRO A 36 1.56 -7.75 -8.19
N ILE A 37 2.52 -7.81 -7.26
CA ILE A 37 3.06 -9.07 -6.71
C ILE A 37 1.97 -9.77 -5.89
N GLY A 38 1.18 -8.99 -5.17
CA GLY A 38 0.16 -9.50 -4.27
C GLY A 38 -0.55 -8.39 -3.54
N MET A 39 -1.38 -8.79 -2.59
CA MET A 39 -2.16 -7.89 -1.75
C MET A 39 -1.92 -8.22 -0.28
N ILE A 40 -1.83 -7.20 0.56
CA ILE A 40 -1.65 -7.34 2.00
C ILE A 40 -2.53 -6.37 2.75
N GLU A 41 -2.96 -6.74 3.95
CA GLU A 41 -3.70 -5.84 4.83
C GLU A 41 -2.81 -5.43 5.99
N LEU A 42 -2.61 -4.12 6.17
CA LEU A 42 -1.73 -3.56 7.18
C LEU A 42 -2.46 -2.49 8.01
N MET A 43 -2.09 -2.39 9.28
CA MET A 43 -2.56 -1.30 10.13
C MET A 43 -1.76 -0.03 9.83
N VAL A 44 -2.44 1.02 9.39
CA VAL A 44 -1.87 2.35 9.12
C VAL A 44 -2.23 3.26 10.28
N ASN A 45 -1.20 3.81 10.94
CA ASN A 45 -1.34 4.82 11.97
C ASN A 45 -0.93 6.18 11.41
N VAL A 46 -1.83 7.17 11.45
CA VAL A 46 -1.57 8.53 10.97
C VAL A 46 -1.74 9.53 12.11
N GLY A 47 -0.81 10.46 12.20
CA GLY A 47 -0.75 11.50 13.22
C GLY A 47 0.23 11.18 14.33
N THR A 48 0.28 12.07 15.32
CA THR A 48 1.16 11.98 16.48
C THR A 48 0.34 12.12 17.74
N TYR A 49 0.78 11.48 18.83
CA TYR A 49 0.10 11.58 20.11
C TYR A 49 -0.18 13.06 20.50
N PRO A 50 -1.38 13.39 21.01
CA PRO A 50 -2.50 12.50 21.36
C PRO A 50 -3.46 12.20 20.20
N ARG A 51 -3.24 12.76 19.01
CA ARG A 51 -4.14 12.61 17.86
C ARG A 51 -3.57 11.61 16.86
N VAL A 52 -3.80 10.34 17.14
CA VAL A 52 -3.47 9.22 16.24
C VAL A 52 -4.75 8.57 15.74
N SER A 53 -4.87 8.41 14.43
CA SER A 53 -5.91 7.63 13.76
C SER A 53 -5.31 6.33 13.26
N ALA A 54 -5.91 5.18 13.58
CA ALA A 54 -5.46 3.86 13.14
C ALA A 54 -6.52 3.20 12.26
N LYS A 55 -6.12 2.59 11.14
CA LYS A 55 -7.03 1.88 10.24
C LYS A 55 -6.36 0.68 9.60
N MET A 56 -7.09 -0.43 9.48
CA MET A 56 -6.71 -1.55 8.62
C MET A 56 -6.95 -1.17 7.17
N THR A 57 -5.87 -1.15 6.38
CA THR A 57 -5.88 -0.74 4.97
C THR A 57 -5.29 -1.85 4.13
N GLN A 58 -5.93 -2.12 3.00
CA GLN A 58 -5.43 -3.07 2.02
C GLN A 58 -4.51 -2.40 1.02
N PHE A 59 -3.32 -2.95 0.85
CA PHE A 59 -2.30 -2.48 -0.08
C PHE A 59 -2.08 -3.50 -1.19
N LEU A 60 -1.96 -2.99 -2.41
CA LEU A 60 -1.34 -3.73 -3.51
C LEU A 60 0.17 -3.53 -3.43
N VAL A 61 0.90 -4.65 -3.40
CA VAL A 61 2.36 -4.63 -3.41
C VAL A 61 2.82 -4.64 -4.85
N VAL A 62 3.60 -3.64 -5.25
CA VAL A 62 4.10 -3.49 -6.62
C VAL A 62 5.62 -3.43 -6.65
N ASP A 63 6.20 -4.11 -7.64
CA ASP A 63 7.64 -4.04 -7.91
C ASP A 63 7.87 -3.04 -9.06
N CYS A 64 7.95 -1.75 -8.73
CA CYS A 64 8.36 -0.74 -9.68
C CYS A 64 9.22 0.33 -9.02
N PRO A 65 10.18 0.93 -9.75
CA PRO A 65 11.03 1.98 -9.19
C PRO A 65 10.20 3.19 -8.75
N SER A 66 10.38 3.60 -7.50
CA SER A 66 9.74 4.81 -6.97
C SER A 66 10.55 5.44 -5.85
N THR A 67 10.40 6.75 -5.70
CA THR A 67 10.94 7.53 -4.57
C THR A 67 10.04 7.48 -3.35
N PHE A 68 8.82 6.96 -3.48
CA PHE A 68 7.84 6.85 -2.40
C PHE A 68 7.83 5.43 -1.80
N ASN A 69 7.43 5.33 -0.53
CA ASN A 69 7.28 4.03 0.15
C ASN A 69 5.88 3.44 -0.02
N ALA A 70 4.85 4.30 -0.01
CA ALA A 70 3.46 3.90 -0.21
C ALA A 70 2.66 5.06 -0.79
N VAL A 71 1.53 4.75 -1.43
CA VAL A 71 0.53 5.71 -1.90
C VAL A 71 -0.79 5.39 -1.20
N LEU A 72 -1.35 6.38 -0.50
CA LEU A 72 -2.68 6.27 0.08
C LEU A 72 -3.73 6.83 -0.89
N GLY A 73 -4.73 6.03 -1.20
CA GLY A 73 -5.85 6.42 -2.02
C GLY A 73 -6.79 7.38 -1.27
N ARG A 74 -7.57 8.15 -2.04
CA ARG A 74 -8.60 9.05 -1.51
C ARG A 74 -9.59 8.38 -0.53
N PRO A 75 -10.07 7.14 -0.76
CA PRO A 75 -10.96 6.47 0.21
C PRO A 75 -10.32 6.34 1.59
N THR A 76 -9.08 5.86 1.65
CA THR A 76 -8.33 5.68 2.89
C THR A 76 -8.08 7.01 3.59
N LEU A 77 -7.70 8.06 2.85
CA LEU A 77 -7.53 9.41 3.41
C LEU A 77 -8.84 9.95 4.02
N ARG A 78 -9.97 9.77 3.33
CA ARG A 78 -11.29 10.16 3.84
C ARG A 78 -11.64 9.46 5.15
N GLU A 79 -11.32 8.17 5.25
CA GLU A 79 -11.58 7.39 6.47
C GLU A 79 -10.66 7.79 7.62
N LEU A 80 -9.40 8.12 7.32
CA LEU A 80 -8.43 8.62 8.29
C LEU A 80 -8.74 10.05 8.76
N ARG A 81 -9.73 10.71 8.14
CA ARG A 81 -10.05 12.14 8.34
C ARG A 81 -8.81 13.02 8.17
N ALA A 82 -7.96 12.63 7.21
CA ALA A 82 -6.72 13.31 6.87
C ALA A 82 -6.97 14.45 5.87
#